data_AF-A0A847E2H0-F1
#
_entry.id   AF-A0A847E2H0-F1
#
_cell.length_a   1.000
_cell.length_b   1.000
_cell.length_c   1.000
_cell.angle_alpha   90.00
_cell.angle_beta   90.00
_cell.angle_gamma   90.00
#
_symmetry.space_group_name_H-M   'P 1'
#
loop_
_entity.id
_entity.type
_entity.pdbx_description
1 polymer ?
#
loop_
_entity_poly.entity_id
_entity_poly.type
_entity_poly.pdbx_seq_one_letter_code
_entity_poly.pdbx_strand_id
1 'polypeptide(L)'
;VSLGTSFICGAFVPQILLGDFVLTIAKLFPSYYFILNNELIGKTNSISWVTFSPILFNLIIVFVFGVCYYLLTILFNKINLLKKKGEIYD
;
A
#
# COMPACT_ATOMS: atom_id res chain seq x y z
N VAL A 1 7.79 -10.29 -1.40
CA VAL A 1 8.09 -8.99 -0.75
C VAL A 1 9.56 -8.67 -0.97
N SER A 2 9.88 -7.49 -1.51
CA SER A 2 11.28 -7.07 -1.72
C SER A 2 11.87 -6.58 -0.40
N LEU A 3 13.10 -7.00 -0.10
CA LEU A 3 13.81 -6.63 1.13
C LEU A 3 13.90 -5.12 1.32
N GLY A 4 14.22 -4.38 0.24
CA GLY A 4 14.37 -2.91 0.28
C GLY A 4 13.08 -2.18 0.66
N THR A 5 11.93 -2.61 0.11
CA THR A 5 10.63 -2.00 0.44
C THR A 5 10.26 -2.18 1.91
N SER A 6 10.65 -3.31 2.53
CA SER A 6 10.40 -3.57 3.95
C SER A 6 11.21 -2.64 4.86
N PHE A 7 12.42 -2.25 4.46
CA PHE A 7 13.22 -1.26 5.19
C PHE A 7 12.62 0.15 5.09
N ILE A 8 12.32 0.62 3.88
CA ILE A 8 11.88 2.01 3.68
C ILE A 8 10.43 2.25 4.15
N CYS A 9 9.54 1.25 4.08
CA CYS A 9 8.16 1.36 4.57
C CYS A 9 8.05 1.16 6.09
N GLY A 10 9.11 0.69 6.73
CA GLY A 10 9.27 0.67 8.17
C GLY A 10 8.93 -0.65 8.88
N ALA A 11 8.97 -1.78 8.16
CA ALA A 11 8.71 -3.09 8.77
C ALA A 11 9.91 -3.59 9.58
N PHE A 12 11.12 -3.26 9.13
CA PHE A 12 12.38 -3.64 9.80
C PHE A 12 13.06 -2.48 10.53
N VAL A 13 12.74 -1.24 10.17
CA VAL A 13 13.23 -0.03 10.84
C VAL A 13 12.00 0.84 11.15
N PRO A 14 11.69 1.16 12.41
CA PRO A 14 10.54 1.99 12.75
C PRO A 14 10.46 3.28 11.94
N GLN A 15 9.25 3.67 11.51
CA GLN A 15 9.05 4.85 10.64
C GLN A 15 9.58 6.15 11.27
N ILE A 16 9.57 6.25 12.60
CA ILE A 16 10.11 7.38 13.36
C ILE A 16 11.64 7.55 13.21
N LEU A 17 12.37 6.52 12.79
CA LEU A 17 13.83 6.54 12.61
C LEU A 17 14.23 6.79 11.15
N LEU A 18 13.28 6.81 10.22
CA LEU A 18 13.51 7.02 8.79
C LEU A 18 13.46 8.53 8.47
N GLY A 19 14.35 8.98 7.58
CA GLY A 19 14.38 10.38 7.15
C GLY A 19 13.20 10.75 6.24
N ASP A 20 12.86 12.04 6.18
CA ASP A 20 11.69 12.56 5.45
C ASP A 20 11.66 12.19 3.96
N PHE A 21 12.83 12.21 3.31
CA PHE A 21 12.94 11.80 1.90
C PHE A 21 12.54 10.33 1.70
N VAL A 22 12.97 9.44 2.60
CA VAL A 22 12.65 8.02 2.53
C VAL A 22 11.17 7.79 2.80
N LEU A 23 10.60 8.46 3.80
CA LEU A 23 9.17 8.40 4.10
C LEU A 23 8.31 8.94 2.95
N THR A 24 8.81 9.92 2.20
CA THR A 24 8.12 10.47 1.02
C THR A 24 8.03 9.43 -0.09
N ILE A 25 9.11 8.70 -0.35
CA ILE A 25 9.10 7.57 -1.31
C ILE A 25 8.22 6.44 -0.79
N ALA A 26 8.28 6.14 0.51
CA ALA A 26 7.53 5.04 1.11
C ALA A 26 6.00 5.19 0.95
N LYS A 27 5.48 6.42 0.96
CA LYS A 27 4.06 6.74 0.72
C LYS A 27 3.53 6.28 -0.65
N LEU A 28 4.40 5.95 -1.61
CA LEU A 28 3.98 5.35 -2.89
C LEU A 28 3.52 3.90 -2.75
N PHE A 29 3.81 3.25 -1.62
CA PHE A 29 3.52 1.84 -1.40
C PHE A 29 2.39 1.67 -0.37
N PRO A 30 1.48 0.70 -0.57
CA PRO A 30 0.43 0.40 0.41
C PRO A 30 1.00 -0.05 1.77
N SER A 31 2.20 -0.65 1.77
CA SER A 31 2.86 -1.12 2.99
C SER A 31 3.19 0.00 3.98
N TYR A 32 3.46 1.22 3.51
CA TYR A 32 3.67 2.38 4.39
C TYR A 32 2.44 2.66 5.25
N TYR A 33 1.26 2.73 4.62
CA TYR A 33 0.01 2.99 5.30
C TYR A 33 -0.41 1.83 6.20
N PHE A 34 -0.15 0.59 5.80
CA PHE A 34 -0.38 -0.58 6.64
C PHE A 34 0.45 -0.56 7.93
N ILE A 35 1.76 -0.27 7.82
CA ILE A 35 2.66 -0.20 8.98
C ILE A 35 2.29 0.97 9.88
N LEU A 36 2.05 2.15 9.30
CA LEU A 36 1.60 3.33 10.04
C LEU A 36 0.30 3.02 10.81
N ASN A 37 -0.63 2.31 10.17
CA ASN A 37 -1.88 1.92 10.81
C ASN A 37 -1.67 0.98 12.00
N ASN A 38 -0.82 -0.03 11.85
CA ASN A 38 -0.48 -0.95 12.95
C ASN A 38 0.19 -0.22 14.12
N GLU A 39 1.07 0.74 13.84
CA GLU A 39 1.65 1.59 14.88
C GLU A 39 0.59 2.43 15.61
N LEU A 40 -0.35 3.04 14.87
CA LEU A 40 -1.44 3.82 15.46
C LEU A 40 -2.32 2.96 16.36
N ILE A 41 -2.68 1.75 15.91
CA ILE A 41 -3.46 0.78 16.69
C ILE A 41 -2.70 0.38 17.96
N GLY A 42 -1.41 0.04 17.83
CA GLY A 42 -0.57 -0.37 18.96
C GLY A 42 -0.33 0.72 20.01
N LYS A 43 -0.41 2.00 19.62
CA LYS A 43 -0.28 3.16 20.52
C LYS A 43 -1.61 3.60 21.15
N THR A 44 -2.73 3.09 20.67
CA THR A 44 -4.06 3.55 21.09
C THR A 44 -4.55 2.76 22.31
N ASN A 45 -4.71 3.45 23.45
CA ASN A 45 -5.24 2.86 24.69
C ASN A 45 -6.77 2.92 24.80
N SER A 46 -7.43 3.74 23.97
CA SER A 46 -8.89 3.89 23.97
C SER A 46 -9.42 4.17 22.56
N ILE A 47 -10.55 3.55 22.23
CA ILE A 47 -11.19 3.72 20.93
C ILE A 47 -12.10 4.94 21.02
N SER A 48 -11.77 5.99 20.27
CA SER A 48 -12.56 7.20 20.13
C SER A 48 -12.60 7.60 18.65
N TRP A 49 -13.51 8.50 18.27
CA TRP A 49 -13.55 8.99 16.89
C TRP A 49 -12.24 9.66 16.44
N VAL A 50 -11.54 10.31 17.36
CA VAL A 50 -10.26 10.97 17.09
C VAL A 50 -9.17 9.95 16.76
N THR A 51 -9.11 8.83 17.49
CA THR A 51 -8.13 7.77 17.24
C THR A 51 -8.53 6.88 16.06
N PHE A 52 -9.83 6.67 15.85
CA PHE A 52 -10.35 5.80 14.79
C PHE A 52 -10.29 6.42 13.39
N SER A 53 -10.53 7.72 13.25
CA SER A 53 -10.53 8.42 11.95
C SER A 53 -9.25 8.20 11.12
N PRO A 54 -8.02 8.41 11.66
CA PRO A 54 -6.79 8.17 10.88
C PRO A 54 -6.58 6.69 10.57
N ILE A 55 -7.02 5.78 11.45
CA ILE A 55 -6.94 4.33 11.20
C ILE A 55 -7.79 3.94 10.00
N LEU A 56 -9.04 4.43 9.96
CA LEU A 56 -9.97 4.18 8.87
C LEU A 56 -9.44 4.74 7.55
N PHE A 57 -8.85 5.94 7.57
CA PHE A 57 -8.27 6.56 6.38
C PHE A 57 -7.14 5.70 5.78
N ASN A 58 -6.21 5.22 6.61
CA ASN A 58 -5.13 4.35 6.14
C ASN A 58 -5.66 3.01 5.58
N LEU A 59 -6.70 2.44 6.19
CA LEU A 59 -7.35 1.23 5.67
C LEU A 59 -7.97 1.46 4.29
N ILE A 60 -8.65 2.58 4.09
CA ILE A 60 -9.22 2.94 2.78
C ILE A 60 -8.11 3.05 1.73
N ILE A 61 -6.96 3.66 2.06
CA ILE A 61 -5.84 3.76 1.12
C ILE A 61 -5.35 2.36 0.70
N VAL A 62 -5.10 1.48 1.67
CA VAL A 62 -4.66 0.09 1.37
C VAL A 62 -5.70 -0.64 0.51
N PHE A 63 -6.98 -0.45 0.80
CA PHE A 63 -8.08 -1.04 0.02
C PHE A 63 -8.09 -0.52 -1.43
N VAL A 64 -7.93 0.79 -1.64
CA VAL A 64 -7.85 1.40 -2.98
C VAL A 64 -6.69 0.82 -3.78
N PHE A 65 -5.51 0.66 -3.18
CA PHE A 65 -4.39 -0.02 -3.84
C PHE A 65 -4.75 -1.45 -4.26
N GLY A 66 -5.43 -2.21 -3.38
CA GLY A 66 -5.91 -3.56 -3.68
C GLY A 66 -6.85 -3.58 -4.90
N VAL A 67 -7.82 -2.66 -4.96
CA VAL A 67 -8.73 -2.52 -6.11
C VAL A 67 -7.96 -2.13 -7.38
N CYS A 68 -7.02 -1.19 -7.30
CA CYS A 68 -6.20 -0.79 -8.43
C CYS A 68 -5.39 -1.96 -9.00
N TYR A 69 -4.72 -2.75 -8.15
CA TYR A 69 -3.97 -3.94 -8.60
C TYR A 69 -4.89 -5.00 -9.21
N TYR A 70 -6.08 -5.18 -8.66
CA TYR A 70 -7.07 -6.11 -9.21
C TYR A 70 -7.51 -5.68 -10.62
N LEU A 71 -7.85 -4.40 -10.81
CA LEU A 71 -8.23 -3.84 -12.11
C LEU A 71 -7.09 -3.92 -13.13
N LEU A 72 -5.87 -3.59 -12.72
CA LEU A 72 -4.68 -3.74 -13.57
C LEU A 72 -4.50 -5.19 -14.01
N THR A 73 -4.67 -6.16 -13.10
CA THR A 73 -4.56 -7.59 -13.42
C THR A 73 -5.61 -8.01 -14.45
N ILE A 74 -6.85 -7.54 -14.32
CA ILE A 74 -7.90 -7.78 -15.32
C ILE A 74 -7.52 -7.20 -16.67
N LEU A 75 -7.02 -5.96 -16.69
CA LEU A 75 -6.61 -5.28 -17.92
C LEU A 75 -5.47 -6.03 -18.63
N PHE A 76 -4.42 -6.39 -17.89
CA PHE A 76 -3.29 -7.17 -18.43
C PHE A 76 -3.75 -8.54 -18.97
N ASN A 77 -4.61 -9.24 -18.24
CA ASN A 77 -5.16 -10.51 -18.70
C ASN A 77 -5.97 -10.33 -19.99
N LYS A 78 -6.80 -9.28 -20.08
CA LYS A 78 -7.57 -8.98 -21.29
C LYS A 78 -6.65 -8.71 -22.48
N ILE A 79 -5.63 -7.87 -22.31
CA ILE A 79 -4.66 -7.53 -23.38
C ILE A 79 -3.93 -8.81 -23.85
N ASN A 80 -3.46 -9.64 -22.92
CA ASN A 80 -2.77 -10.89 -23.26
C ASN A 80 -3.68 -11.89 -23.99
N LEU A 81 -4.97 -11.94 -23.64
CA LEU A 81 -5.95 -12.78 -24.35
C LEU A 81 -6.19 -12.30 -25.79
N LEU A 82 -6.31 -10.99 -26.01
CA LEU A 82 -6.49 -10.42 -27.35
C LEU A 82 -5.25 -10.66 -28.22
N LYS A 83 -4.04 -10.52 -27.65
CA LYS A 83 -2.78 -10.87 -28.32
C LYS A 83 -2.73 -12.36 -28.71
N LYS A 84 -3.14 -13.27 -27.81
CA LYS A 84 -3.20 -14.71 -28.10
C LYS A 84 -4.22 -15.07 -29.20
N LYS A 85 -5.31 -14.32 -29.32
CA LYS A 85 -6.31 -14.49 -30.38
C LYS A 85 -5.88 -13.94 -31.74
N GLY A 86 -4.75 -13.26 -31.83
CA GLY A 86 -4.30 -12.59 -33.06
C GLY A 86 -5.13 -11.37 -33.43
N GLU A 87 -5.91 -10.81 -32.49
CA GLU A 87 -6.73 -9.61 -32.69
C GLU A 87 -5.93 -8.31 -32.49
N ILE A 88 -4.72 -8.41 -31.92
CA ILE A 88 -3.75 -7.33 -31.77
C ILE A 88 -2.40 -7.89 -32.25
N TYR A 89 -1.97 -7.48 -33.44
CA TYR A 89 -0.63 -7.75 -33.97
C TYR A 89 0.35 -6.73 -33.38
N ASP A 90 1.56 -7.18 -33.02
CA ASP A 90 2.71 -6.27 -32.88
C ASP A 90 3.12 -5.75 -34.27
#